data_AF-A0A2P8C849-F1
#
_entry.id   AF-A0A2P8C849-F1
#
_cell.length_a   1.000
_cell.length_b   1.000
_cell.length_c   1.000
_cell.angle_alpha   90.00
_cell.angle_beta   90.00
_cell.angle_gamma   90.00
#
_symmetry.space_group_name_H-M   'P 1'
#
loop_
_entity.id
_entity.type
_entity.pdbx_description
1 polymer ?
#
loop_
_entity_poly.entity_id
_entity_poly.type
_entity_poly.pdbx_seq_one_letter_code
_entity_poly.pdbx_strand_id
1 'polypeptide(L)'
;MTLLNTFNGFLTPLIAIIATYIAYQQYKANKSLEKKRLSLEEYKLKLELYNKRYRIFQETKELLFNIVKKVYVNPVVLRDFRFNTNESKFLFDDDIIQFLEELTDKAIDLNQTEDELKNTELYPIGTEIREQKNKENGQLRHWFNTNYESIESRFDKYLNFKNL
;
A
#
# COMPACT_ATOMS: atom_id res chain seq x y z
N MET A 1 11.55 -38.33 69.12
CA MET A 1 12.08 -37.14 68.43
C MET A 1 12.94 -37.51 67.21
N THR A 2 12.67 -38.64 66.54
CA THR A 2 13.45 -39.16 65.39
C THR A 2 12.64 -39.17 64.09
N LEU A 3 11.33 -39.47 64.17
CA LEU A 3 10.38 -39.40 63.04
C LEU A 3 10.20 -37.99 62.45
N LEU A 4 10.33 -36.95 63.27
CA LEU A 4 10.25 -35.55 62.85
C LEU A 4 11.51 -35.10 62.08
N ASN A 5 12.67 -35.65 62.43
CA ASN A 5 13.95 -35.33 61.77
C ASN A 5 14.10 -36.07 60.43
N THR A 6 13.59 -37.29 60.31
CA THR A 6 13.58 -38.01 59.03
C THR A 6 12.65 -37.35 58.02
N PHE A 7 11.48 -36.84 58.43
CA PHE A 7 10.57 -36.08 57.56
C PHE A 7 11.19 -34.78 57.03
N ASN A 8 11.93 -34.05 57.87
CA ASN A 8 12.64 -32.84 57.45
C ASN A 8 13.76 -33.12 56.44
N GLY A 9 14.42 -34.28 56.51
CA GLY A 9 15.48 -34.66 55.56
C GLY A 9 14.98 -34.91 54.12
N PHE A 10 13.71 -35.32 53.95
CA PHE A 10 13.09 -35.55 52.64
C PHE A 10 12.45 -34.29 52.03
N LEU A 11 12.31 -33.22 52.80
CA LEU A 11 11.68 -31.99 52.34
C LEU A 11 12.52 -31.30 51.25
N THR A 12 13.83 -31.22 51.44
CA THR A 12 14.77 -30.61 50.48
C THR A 12 14.76 -31.30 49.11
N PRO A 13 14.93 -32.64 48.99
CA PRO A 13 14.89 -33.31 47.69
C PRO A 13 13.50 -33.23 47.04
N LEU A 14 12.42 -33.24 47.82
CA LEU A 14 11.06 -33.06 47.29
C LEU A 14 10.86 -31.67 46.67
N ILE A 15 11.28 -30.61 47.38
CA ILE A 15 11.24 -29.24 46.86
C ILE A 15 12.09 -29.12 45.60
N ALA A 16 13.29 -29.73 45.58
CA ALA A 16 14.16 -29.71 44.41
C ALA A 16 13.49 -30.35 43.17
N ILE A 17 12.85 -31.52 43.33
CA ILE A 17 12.13 -32.20 42.24
C ILE A 17 10.98 -31.33 41.72
N ILE A 18 10.18 -30.74 42.63
CA ILE A 18 9.07 -29.86 42.25
C ILE A 18 9.60 -28.62 41.52
N ALA A 19 10.66 -27.99 42.02
CA ALA A 19 11.28 -26.82 41.40
C ALA A 19 11.82 -27.15 40.00
N THR A 20 12.50 -28.28 39.82
CA THR A 20 12.98 -28.73 38.50
C THR A 20 11.82 -29.00 37.54
N TYR A 21 10.74 -29.63 38.01
CA TYR A 21 9.55 -29.87 37.20
C TYR A 21 8.88 -28.55 36.76
N ILE A 22 8.70 -27.60 37.68
CA ILE A 22 8.15 -26.27 37.38
C ILE A 22 9.05 -25.54 36.38
N ALA A 23 10.37 -25.55 36.58
CA ALA A 23 11.32 -24.90 35.67
C ALA A 23 11.26 -25.49 34.25
N TYR A 24 11.15 -26.82 34.13
CA TYR A 24 10.97 -27.48 32.85
C TYR A 24 9.63 -27.11 32.18
N GLN A 25 8.55 -27.07 32.96
CA GLN A 25 7.23 -26.69 32.47
C GLN A 25 7.21 -25.23 32.00
N GLN A 26 7.84 -24.32 32.75
CA GLN A 26 8.02 -22.91 32.40
C GLN A 26 8.86 -22.76 31.12
N TYR A 27 9.97 -23.49 30.99
CA TYR A 27 10.78 -23.48 29.77
C TYR A 27 9.97 -23.89 28.54
N LYS A 28 9.22 -24.99 28.63
CA LYS A 28 8.37 -25.46 27.52
C LYS A 28 7.28 -24.45 27.15
N ALA A 29 6.63 -23.86 28.15
CA ALA A 29 5.62 -22.82 27.93
C ALA A 29 6.21 -21.58 27.25
N ASN A 30 7.33 -21.06 27.78
CA ASN A 30 8.01 -19.88 27.24
C ASN A 30 8.47 -20.10 25.79
N LYS A 31 9.04 -21.26 25.48
CA LYS A 31 9.45 -21.60 24.10
C LYS A 31 8.28 -21.64 23.12
N SER A 32 7.11 -22.08 23.58
CA SER A 32 5.89 -22.08 22.74
C SER A 32 5.34 -20.67 22.51
N LEU A 33 5.45 -19.80 23.51
CA LEU A 33 5.01 -18.41 23.42
C LEU A 33 5.93 -17.59 22.50
N GLU A 34 7.23 -17.84 22.56
CA GLU A 34 8.22 -17.20 21.68
C GLU A 34 7.92 -17.47 20.20
N LYS A 35 7.66 -18.74 19.84
CA LYS A 35 7.25 -19.09 18.47
C LYS A 35 5.99 -18.38 18.02
N LYS A 36 4.99 -18.26 18.90
CA LYS A 36 3.75 -17.53 18.60
C LYS A 36 4.02 -16.04 18.37
N ARG A 37 4.87 -15.42 19.20
CA ARG A 37 5.24 -14.00 19.04
C ARG A 37 5.91 -13.73 17.70
N LEU A 38 6.86 -14.57 17.30
CA LEU A 38 7.53 -14.45 15.99
C LEU A 38 6.52 -14.52 14.83
N SER A 39 5.62 -15.51 14.85
CA SER A 39 4.60 -15.63 13.78
C SER A 39 3.63 -14.43 13.74
N LEU A 40 3.33 -13.83 14.90
CA LEU A 40 2.49 -12.64 14.98
C LEU A 40 3.22 -11.39 14.47
N GLU A 41 4.51 -11.26 14.75
CA GLU A 41 5.33 -10.16 14.24
C GLU A 41 5.45 -10.23 12.72
N GLU A 42 5.69 -11.41 12.15
CA GLU A 42 5.68 -11.61 10.70
C GLU A 42 4.35 -11.21 10.06
N TYR A 43 3.22 -11.64 10.64
CA TYR A 43 1.90 -11.27 10.14
C TYR A 43 1.64 -9.76 10.22
N LYS A 44 2.07 -9.11 11.31
CA LYS A 44 1.97 -7.66 11.46
C LYS A 44 2.76 -6.91 10.40
N LEU A 45 4.00 -7.31 10.15
CA LEU A 45 4.83 -6.70 9.11
C LEU A 45 4.21 -6.84 7.71
N LYS A 46 3.67 -8.02 7.39
CA LYS A 46 2.93 -8.24 6.13
C LYS A 46 1.69 -7.36 6.02
N LEU A 47 0.92 -7.24 7.11
CA LEU A 47 -0.26 -6.38 7.15
C LEU A 47 0.09 -4.90 7.00
N GLU A 48 1.17 -4.44 7.64
CA GLU A 48 1.66 -3.06 7.50
C GLU A 48 2.12 -2.77 6.06
N LEU A 49 2.85 -3.69 5.44
CA LEU A 49 3.26 -3.58 4.04
C LEU A 49 2.04 -3.52 3.12
N TYR A 50 1.06 -4.41 3.33
CA TYR A 50 -0.20 -4.40 2.60
C TYR A 50 -0.91 -3.05 2.74
N ASN A 51 -1.08 -2.55 3.95
CA ASN A 51 -1.78 -1.29 4.21
C ASN A 51 -1.10 -0.10 3.52
N LYS A 52 0.24 -0.05 3.53
CA LYS A 52 1.01 0.99 2.82
C LYS A 52 0.80 0.93 1.30
N ARG A 53 0.86 -0.27 0.72
CA ARG A 53 0.61 -0.48 -0.72
C ARG A 53 -0.84 -0.14 -1.10
N TYR A 54 -1.79 -0.59 -0.29
CA TYR A 54 -3.21 -0.35 -0.49
C TYR A 54 -3.55 1.14 -0.44
N ARG A 55 -2.93 1.92 0.45
CA ARG A 55 -3.07 3.37 0.47
C ARG A 55 -2.68 4.00 -0.87
N ILE A 56 -1.53 3.66 -1.43
CA ILE A 56 -1.08 4.22 -2.72
C ILE A 56 -2.02 3.82 -3.86
N PHE A 57 -2.51 2.58 -3.85
CA PHE A 57 -3.54 2.14 -4.79
C PHE A 57 -4.81 3.01 -4.68
N GLN A 58 -5.28 3.29 -3.47
CA GLN A 58 -6.46 4.13 -3.25
C GLN A 58 -6.26 5.57 -3.76
N GLU A 59 -5.14 6.20 -3.42
CA GLU A 59 -4.79 7.55 -3.92
C GLU A 59 -4.77 7.59 -5.46
N THR A 60 -4.23 6.54 -6.09
CA THR A 60 -4.16 6.40 -7.54
C THR A 60 -5.53 6.22 -8.17
N LYS A 61 -6.36 5.33 -7.59
CA LYS A 61 -7.73 5.07 -8.03
C LYS A 61 -8.62 6.32 -7.87
N GLU A 62 -8.43 7.08 -6.79
CA GLU A 62 -9.15 8.32 -6.54
C GLU A 62 -8.77 9.42 -7.54
N LEU A 63 -7.48 9.59 -7.84
CA LEU A 63 -7.04 10.53 -8.88
C LEU A 63 -7.65 10.18 -10.24
N LEU A 64 -7.54 8.91 -10.66
CA LEU A 64 -8.12 8.42 -11.91
C LEU A 64 -9.64 8.65 -11.97
N PHE A 65 -10.35 8.31 -10.89
CA PHE A 65 -11.80 8.53 -10.80
C PHE A 65 -12.16 10.02 -10.95
N ASN A 66 -11.42 10.89 -10.28
CA ASN A 66 -11.65 12.34 -10.36
C ASN A 66 -11.41 12.88 -11.77
N ILE A 67 -10.38 12.39 -12.47
CA ILE A 67 -10.09 12.74 -13.87
C ILE A 67 -11.23 12.29 -14.79
N VAL A 68 -11.61 11.02 -14.71
CA VAL A 68 -12.68 10.46 -15.55
C VAL A 68 -14.00 11.19 -15.32
N LYS A 69 -14.30 11.58 -14.08
CA LYS A 69 -15.54 12.28 -13.72
C LYS A 69 -15.59 13.74 -14.16
N LYS A 70 -14.53 14.51 -13.94
CA LYS A 70 -14.54 15.98 -14.10
C LYS A 70 -13.81 16.48 -15.33
N VAL A 71 -12.99 15.62 -15.94
CA VAL A 71 -12.18 15.92 -17.12
C VAL A 71 -11.26 17.14 -16.92
N TYR A 72 -10.84 17.34 -15.67
CA TYR A 72 -9.91 18.38 -15.25
C TYR A 72 -9.35 18.00 -13.88
N VAL A 73 -8.06 18.25 -13.67
CA VAL A 73 -7.39 18.00 -12.38
C VAL A 73 -6.96 19.31 -11.77
N ASN A 74 -7.36 19.56 -10.53
CA ASN A 74 -6.83 20.69 -9.79
C ASN A 74 -5.31 20.49 -9.54
N PRO A 75 -4.44 21.46 -9.87
CA PRO A 75 -3.00 21.37 -9.61
C PRO A 75 -2.65 21.04 -8.15
N VAL A 76 -3.47 21.49 -7.19
CA VAL A 76 -3.33 21.17 -5.77
C VAL A 76 -3.50 19.66 -5.54
N VAL A 77 -4.53 19.06 -6.15
CA VAL A 77 -4.79 17.61 -6.05
C VAL A 77 -3.64 16.81 -6.65
N LEU A 78 -3.09 17.25 -7.79
CA LEU A 78 -1.96 16.58 -8.41
C LEU A 78 -0.69 16.64 -7.55
N ARG A 79 -0.42 17.80 -6.95
CA ARG A 79 0.72 17.96 -6.01
C ARG A 79 0.55 17.06 -4.78
N ASP A 80 -0.65 17.04 -4.20
CA ASP A 80 -0.93 16.24 -3.01
C ASP A 80 -0.84 14.75 -3.33
N PHE A 81 -1.30 14.32 -4.51
CA PHE A 81 -1.10 12.96 -5.02
C PHE A 81 0.38 12.58 -5.09
N ARG A 82 1.23 13.42 -5.70
CA ARG A 82 2.68 13.17 -5.77
C ARG A 82 3.32 13.08 -4.39
N PHE A 83 2.85 13.90 -3.45
CA PHE A 83 3.32 13.86 -2.07
C PHE A 83 2.90 12.57 -1.36
N ASN A 84 1.64 12.18 -1.45
CA ASN A 84 1.07 10.99 -0.81
C ASN A 84 1.60 9.68 -1.38
N THR A 85 2.08 9.70 -2.63
CA THR A 85 2.62 8.53 -3.34
C THR A 85 4.15 8.51 -3.39
N ASN A 86 4.84 9.41 -2.69
CA ASN A 86 6.31 9.51 -2.71
C ASN A 86 7.03 8.24 -2.18
N GLU A 87 6.38 7.47 -1.31
CA GLU A 87 6.88 6.22 -0.74
C GLU A 87 6.77 5.05 -1.74
N SER A 88 6.12 5.22 -2.89
CA SER A 88 5.95 4.18 -3.92
C SER A 88 7.26 3.53 -4.33
N LYS A 89 8.33 4.31 -4.47
CA LYS A 89 9.68 3.85 -4.81
C LYS A 89 10.29 2.82 -3.84
N PHE A 90 9.75 2.71 -2.63
CA PHE A 90 10.18 1.73 -1.63
C PHE A 90 9.24 0.53 -1.53
N LEU A 91 8.06 0.61 -2.13
CA LEU A 91 6.96 -0.34 -1.92
C LEU A 91 6.65 -1.18 -3.15
N PHE A 92 7.02 -0.70 -4.34
CA PHE A 92 6.71 -1.29 -5.62
C PHE A 92 7.94 -1.37 -6.53
N ASP A 93 7.85 -2.19 -7.57
CA ASP A 93 8.86 -2.24 -8.63
C ASP A 93 8.62 -1.10 -9.65
N ASP A 94 9.52 -1.01 -10.64
CA ASP A 94 9.53 0.05 -11.65
C ASP A 94 8.24 0.15 -12.46
N ASP A 95 7.46 -0.93 -12.57
CA ASP A 95 6.19 -0.95 -13.31
C ASP A 95 5.16 0.03 -12.73
N ILE A 96 5.01 0.07 -11.41
CA ILE A 96 4.11 1.02 -10.74
C ILE A 96 4.74 2.41 -10.67
N ILE A 97 6.05 2.50 -10.45
CA ILE A 97 6.74 3.81 -10.36
C ILE A 97 6.56 4.58 -11.69
N GLN A 98 6.90 3.94 -12.81
CA GLN A 98 6.73 4.53 -14.15
C GLN A 98 5.28 4.86 -14.45
N PHE A 99 4.34 4.01 -14.01
CA PHE A 99 2.92 4.27 -14.19
C PHE A 99 2.44 5.52 -13.42
N LEU A 100 2.89 5.73 -12.17
CA LEU A 100 2.53 6.92 -11.38
C LEU A 100 3.13 8.20 -11.97
N GLU A 101 4.32 8.12 -12.55
CA GLU A 101 4.95 9.22 -13.29
C GLU A 101 4.17 9.53 -14.57
N GLU A 102 3.89 8.52 -15.40
CA GLU A 102 3.10 8.67 -16.63
C GLU A 102 1.70 9.24 -16.33
N LEU A 103 1.07 8.78 -15.25
CA LEU A 103 -0.23 9.28 -14.79
C LEU A 103 -0.16 10.78 -14.46
N THR A 104 0.91 11.21 -13.81
CA THR A 104 1.12 12.61 -13.43
C THR A 104 1.35 13.48 -14.66
N ASP A 105 2.22 13.05 -15.56
CA ASP A 105 2.56 13.79 -16.78
C ASP A 105 1.34 13.95 -17.68
N LYS A 106 0.59 12.87 -17.91
CA LYS A 106 -0.65 12.94 -18.69
C LYS A 106 -1.73 13.80 -18.05
N ALA A 107 -1.75 13.92 -16.72
CA ALA A 107 -2.70 14.79 -16.03
C ALA A 107 -2.35 16.27 -16.24
N ILE A 108 -1.06 16.59 -16.32
CA ILE A 108 -0.57 17.91 -16.70
C ILE A 108 -0.94 18.20 -18.15
N ASP A 109 -0.66 17.28 -19.07
CA ASP A 109 -1.00 17.42 -20.49
C ASP A 109 -2.50 17.64 -20.71
N LEU A 110 -3.34 16.91 -19.97
CA LEU A 110 -4.80 17.06 -20.03
C LEU A 110 -5.22 18.46 -19.60
N ASN A 111 -4.71 18.93 -18.46
CA ASN A 111 -5.01 20.27 -17.97
C ASN A 111 -4.56 21.36 -18.95
N GLN A 112 -3.34 21.24 -19.48
CA GLN A 112 -2.82 22.19 -20.47
C GLN A 112 -3.70 22.20 -21.72
N THR A 113 -4.05 21.02 -22.24
CA THR A 113 -4.87 20.92 -23.45
C THR A 113 -6.28 21.49 -23.23
N GLU A 114 -6.87 21.26 -22.06
CA GLU A 114 -8.15 21.87 -21.67
C GLU A 114 -8.07 23.39 -21.61
N ASP A 115 -7.01 23.95 -21.03
CA ASP A 115 -6.84 25.40 -20.93
C ASP A 115 -6.53 26.04 -22.29
N GLU A 116 -5.76 25.37 -23.15
CA GLU A 116 -5.56 25.73 -24.55
C GLU A 116 -6.89 25.76 -25.31
N LEU A 117 -7.72 24.72 -25.19
CA LEU A 117 -9.01 24.62 -25.88
C LEU A 117 -10.04 25.67 -25.41
N LYS A 118 -9.93 26.17 -24.17
CA LYS A 118 -10.75 27.30 -23.68
C LYS A 118 -10.33 28.63 -24.30
N ASN A 119 -9.07 28.76 -24.73
CA ASN A 119 -8.57 29.97 -25.39
C ASN A 119 -8.94 29.98 -26.88
N THR A 120 -10.08 30.60 -27.19
CA THR A 120 -10.58 30.72 -28.56
C THR A 120 -9.80 31.69 -29.43
N GLU A 121 -8.94 32.54 -28.86
CA GLU A 121 -8.05 33.43 -29.63
C GLU A 121 -6.87 32.65 -30.20
N LEU A 122 -6.26 31.78 -29.40
CA LEU A 122 -5.18 30.89 -29.83
C LEU A 122 -5.69 29.71 -30.68
N TYR A 123 -6.88 29.19 -30.35
CA TYR A 123 -7.48 28.04 -31.03
C TYR A 123 -8.93 28.33 -31.47
N PRO A 124 -9.13 29.07 -32.58
CA PRO A 124 -10.47 29.45 -33.03
C PRO A 124 -11.33 28.24 -33.42
N ILE A 125 -12.64 28.39 -33.24
CA ILE A 125 -13.63 27.34 -33.55
C ILE A 125 -13.65 27.06 -35.05
N GLY A 126 -13.66 25.78 -35.43
CA GLY A 126 -13.70 25.33 -36.83
C GLY A 126 -12.34 25.34 -37.54
N THR A 127 -11.24 25.57 -36.80
CA THR A 127 -9.88 25.47 -37.35
C THR A 127 -9.32 24.06 -37.21
N GLU A 128 -8.51 23.64 -38.18
CA GLU A 128 -7.80 22.35 -38.16
C GLU A 128 -6.93 22.19 -36.90
N ILE A 129 -6.28 23.26 -36.46
CA ILE A 129 -5.44 23.26 -35.24
C ILE A 129 -6.28 22.92 -34.00
N ARG A 130 -7.50 23.49 -33.88
CA ARG A 130 -8.41 23.18 -32.77
C ARG A 130 -8.93 21.74 -32.86
N GLU A 131 -9.22 21.25 -34.05
CA GLU A 131 -9.63 19.86 -34.26
C GLU A 131 -8.54 18.86 -33.85
N GLN A 132 -7.29 19.15 -34.21
CA GLN A 132 -6.14 18.36 -33.77
C GLN A 132 -6.02 18.35 -32.23
N LYS A 133 -6.12 19.52 -31.58
CA LYS A 133 -6.07 19.63 -30.12
C LYS A 133 -7.22 18.90 -29.42
N ASN A 134 -8.44 18.97 -29.98
CA ASN A 134 -9.57 18.19 -29.49
C ASN A 134 -9.32 16.68 -29.60
N LYS A 135 -8.66 16.22 -30.67
CA LYS A 135 -8.29 14.81 -30.83
C LYS A 135 -7.25 14.36 -29.81
N GLU A 136 -6.20 15.17 -29.58
CA GLU A 136 -5.19 14.93 -28.53
C GLU A 136 -5.87 14.81 -27.15
N ASN A 137 -6.75 15.75 -26.82
CA ASN A 137 -7.55 15.72 -25.59
C ASN A 137 -8.41 14.45 -25.48
N GLY A 138 -9.08 14.06 -26.57
CA GLY A 138 -9.87 12.82 -26.64
C GLY A 138 -9.03 11.57 -26.36
N GLN A 139 -7.78 11.52 -26.86
CA GLN A 139 -6.86 10.41 -26.60
C GLN A 139 -6.42 10.36 -25.14
N LEU A 140 -6.14 11.51 -24.52
CA LEU A 140 -5.82 11.57 -23.08
C LEU A 140 -6.98 11.07 -22.23
N ARG A 141 -8.21 11.55 -22.50
CA ARG A 141 -9.42 11.11 -21.82
C ARG A 141 -9.63 9.59 -21.95
N HIS A 142 -9.43 9.05 -23.15
CA HIS A 142 -9.51 7.61 -23.38
C HIS A 142 -8.45 6.85 -22.57
N TRP A 143 -7.20 7.30 -22.58
CA TRP A 143 -6.12 6.71 -21.80
C TRP A 143 -6.45 6.66 -20.31
N PHE A 144 -7.00 7.74 -19.73
CA PHE A 144 -7.42 7.75 -18.33
C PHE A 144 -8.54 6.76 -18.03
N ASN A 145 -9.55 6.67 -18.91
CA ASN A 145 -10.65 5.73 -18.73
C ASN A 145 -10.16 4.27 -18.77
N THR A 146 -9.33 3.92 -19.75
CA THR A 146 -8.74 2.58 -19.87
C THR A 146 -7.87 2.23 -18.65
N ASN A 147 -7.09 3.18 -18.14
CA ASN A 147 -6.28 2.94 -16.94
C ASN A 147 -7.11 2.87 -15.67
N TYR A 148 -8.22 3.61 -15.57
CA TYR A 148 -9.17 3.46 -14.47
C TYR A 148 -9.80 2.06 -14.44
N GLU A 149 -10.20 1.53 -15.60
CA GLU A 149 -10.79 0.19 -15.71
C GLU A 149 -9.78 -0.93 -15.40
N SER A 150 -8.49 -0.72 -15.67
CA SER A 150 -7.44 -1.73 -15.51
C SER A 150 -6.57 -1.57 -14.26
N ILE A 151 -6.85 -0.56 -13.41
CA ILE A 151 -5.99 -0.23 -12.26
C ILE A 151 -5.85 -1.37 -11.25
N GLU A 152 -6.92 -2.14 -11.03
CA GLU A 152 -6.90 -3.27 -10.10
C GLU A 152 -5.96 -4.37 -10.58
N SER A 153 -5.96 -4.68 -11.88
CA SER A 153 -5.07 -5.66 -12.49
C SER A 153 -3.59 -5.25 -12.35
N ARG A 154 -3.29 -3.96 -12.51
CA ARG A 154 -1.91 -3.44 -12.36
C ARG A 154 -1.38 -3.61 -10.94
N PHE A 155 -2.23 -3.39 -9.92
CA PHE A 155 -1.82 -3.49 -8.52
C PHE A 155 -1.97 -4.90 -7.93
N ASP A 156 -2.61 -5.85 -8.64
CA ASP A 156 -2.91 -7.20 -8.13
C ASP A 156 -1.66 -7.91 -7.60
N LYS A 157 -0.55 -7.86 -8.35
CA LYS A 157 0.75 -8.43 -7.96
C LYS A 157 1.17 -8.03 -6.54
N TYR A 158 0.86 -6.80 -6.13
CA TYR A 158 1.32 -6.19 -4.89
C TYR A 158 0.29 -6.25 -3.75
N LEU A 159 -0.99 -6.36 -4.09
CA LEU A 159 -2.12 -6.38 -3.16
C LEU A 159 -2.67 -7.78 -2.89
N ASN A 160 -2.22 -8.80 -3.62
CA ASN A 160 -2.65 -10.16 -3.36
C ASN A 160 -2.08 -10.69 -2.04
N PHE A 161 -2.95 -10.90 -1.05
CA PHE A 161 -2.61 -11.45 0.27
C PHE A 161 -1.88 -12.79 0.24
N LYS A 162 -2.06 -13.59 -0.83
CA LYS A 162 -1.37 -14.89 -0.98
C LYS A 162 0.10 -14.71 -1.37
N ASN A 163 0.47 -13.55 -1.91
CA ASN A 163 1.82 -13.23 -2.38
C ASN A 163 2.62 -12.40 -1.35
N LEU A 164 2.06 -12.15 -0.16
CA LEU A 164 2.67 -11.44 0.97
C LEU A 164 3.27 -12.41 1.98
#